data_AF-A0A9E1HYL9-F1
#
_entry.id   AF-A0A9E1HYL9-F1
#
_cell.length_a   1.000
_cell.length_b   1.000
_cell.length_c   1.000
_cell.angle_alpha   90.00
_cell.angle_beta   90.00
_cell.angle_gamma   90.00
#
_symmetry.space_group_name_H-M   'P 1'
#
loop_
_entity.id
_entity.type
_entity.pdbx_description
1 polymer ?
#
loop_
_entity_poly.entity_id
_entity_poly.type
_entity_poly.pdbx_seq_one_letter_code
_entity_poly.pdbx_strand_id
1 'polypeptide(L)' 'MAVYKDGDKWRVIYRYTNYKGERKQTQKRGFATKREAVAWEHEVMLKSDSKLDMTFASFFEIYEEDKK' A
#
# COMPACT_ATOMS: atom_id res chain seq x y z
N MET A 1 9.84 -3.06 10.86
CA MET A 1 8.73 -3.91 11.34
C MET A 1 7.46 -3.07 11.39
N ALA A 2 6.64 -3.14 10.33
CA ALA A 2 5.33 -2.48 10.27
C ALA A 2 4.22 -3.27 10.97
N VAL A 3 4.49 -4.53 11.35
CA VAL A 3 3.53 -5.48 11.91
C VAL A 3 3.64 -5.54 13.43
N TYR A 4 2.51 -5.39 14.12
CA TYR A 4 2.40 -5.38 15.58
C TYR A 4 1.34 -6.36 16.06
N LYS A 5 1.52 -6.87 17.29
CA LYS A 5 0.50 -7.66 17.98
C LYS A 5 -0.53 -6.71 18.60
N ASP A 6 -1.81 -7.04 18.45
CA ASP A 6 -2.98 -6.24 18.85
C ASP A 6 -3.98 -7.16 19.56
N GLY A 7 -3.67 -7.48 20.83
CA GLY A 7 -4.33 -8.55 21.57
C GLY A 7 -4.00 -9.93 20.99
N ASP A 8 -5.02 -10.71 20.64
CA ASP A 8 -4.88 -12.03 19.99
C ASP A 8 -4.71 -11.94 18.47
N LYS A 9 -4.87 -10.74 17.89
CA LYS A 9 -4.76 -10.49 16.45
C LYS A 9 -3.51 -9.68 16.12
N TRP A 10 -3.24 -9.53 14.84
CA TRP A 10 -2.12 -8.77 14.30
C TRP A 10 -2.64 -7.53 13.56
N ARG A 11 -1.83 -6.47 13.56
CA ARG A 11 -2.07 -5.22 12.83
C ARG A 11 -0.83 -4.82 12.04
N VAL A 12 -1.04 -4.10 10.95
CA VAL A 12 0.02 -3.53 10.10
C VAL A 12 -0.17 -2.02 10.04
N ILE A 13 0.91 -1.28 10.27
CA ILE A 13 0.95 0.17 10.11
C ILE A 13 1.87 0.46 8.93
N TYR A 14 1.33 1.05 7.88
CA TYR A 14 2.09 1.40 6.69
C TYR A 14 1.99 2.89 6.40
N ARG A 15 3.00 3.43 5.74
CA ARG A 15 3.07 4.84 5.35
C ARG A 15 3.15 4.90 3.85
N TYR A 16 2.39 5.80 3.25
CA TYR A 16 2.46 6.07 1.81
C TYR A 16 2.40 7.58 1.57
N THR A 17 3.06 8.01 0.52
CA THR A 17 2.91 9.38 0.01
C THR A 17 1.68 9.37 -0.88
N ASN A 18 0.81 10.37 -0.80
CA ASN A 18 -0.28 10.50 -1.76
C ASN A 18 0.20 11.21 -3.04
N TYR A 19 -0.63 11.23 -4.07
CA TYR A 19 -0.39 11.96 -5.32
C TYR A 19 -0.19 13.48 -5.15
N LYS A 20 -0.53 14.03 -3.97
CA LYS A 20 -0.30 15.44 -3.59
C LYS A 20 1.03 15.65 -2.84
N GLY A 21 1.84 14.61 -2.67
CA GLY A 21 3.12 14.67 -1.94
C GLY A 21 3.01 14.61 -0.41
N GLU A 22 1.81 14.44 0.14
CA GLU A 22 1.60 14.33 1.59
C GLU A 22 1.89 12.90 2.07
N ARG A 23 2.74 12.77 3.09
CA ARG A 23 3.00 11.48 3.75
C ARG A 23 1.85 11.16 4.70
N LYS A 24 1.11 10.10 4.43
CA LYS A 24 0.04 9.61 5.30
C LYS A 24 0.44 8.28 5.94
N GLN A 25 0.00 8.11 7.18
CA GLN A 25 0.13 6.86 7.91
C GLN A 25 -1.24 6.21 8.06
N THR A 26 -1.36 4.98 7.60
CA THR A 26 -2.58 4.18 7.69
C THR A 26 -2.29 2.87 8.39
N GLN A 27 -3.34 2.26 8.94
CA GLN A 27 -3.23 0.97 9.60
C GLN A 27 -4.33 0.01 9.13
N LYS A 28 -4.00 -1.27 9.09
CA LYS A 28 -4.97 -2.37 8.92
C LYS A 28 -4.86 -3.30 10.12
N ARG A 29 -6.00 -3.61 10.73
CA ARG A 29 -6.09 -4.43 11.95
C ARG A 29 -6.86 -5.71 11.65
N GLY A 30 -6.71 -6.72 12.51
CA GLY A 30 -7.57 -7.90 12.51
C GLY A 30 -7.00 -9.14 11.80
N PHE A 31 -5.70 -9.17 11.50
CA PHE A 31 -5.05 -10.37 10.96
C PHE A 31 -5.02 -11.48 12.01
N ALA A 32 -5.33 -12.71 11.63
CA ALA A 32 -5.31 -13.84 12.56
C ALA A 32 -3.86 -14.27 12.86
N THR A 33 -2.99 -14.21 11.85
CA THR A 33 -1.59 -14.60 11.98
C THR A 33 -0.62 -13.48 11.60
N LYS A 34 0.60 -13.54 12.16
CA LYS A 34 1.69 -12.63 11.79
C LYS A 34 2.05 -12.76 10.30
N ARG A 35 1.99 -13.98 9.77
CA ARG A 35 2.38 -14.28 8.38
C ARG A 35 1.47 -13.58 7.38
N GLU A 36 0.15 -13.61 7.60
CA GLU A 36 -0.82 -12.89 6.77
C GLU A 36 -0.59 -11.38 6.82
N ALA A 37 -0.32 -10.84 8.01
CA ALA A 37 -0.02 -9.43 8.18
C ALA A 37 1.24 -9.01 7.41
N VAL A 38 2.31 -9.81 7.46
CA VAL A 38 3.55 -9.56 6.70
C VAL A 38 3.33 -9.69 5.19
N ALA A 39 2.60 -10.70 4.73
CA ALA A 39 2.29 -10.86 3.30
C ALA A 39 1.50 -9.66 2.77
N TRP A 40 0.52 -9.18 3.55
CA TRP A 40 -0.27 -8.01 3.19
C TRP A 40 0.57 -6.73 3.15
N GLU A 41 1.49 -6.52 4.10
CA GLU A 41 2.43 -5.38 4.05
C GLU A 41 3.23 -5.39 2.75
N HIS A 42 3.78 -6.55 2.39
CA HIS A 42 4.60 -6.72 1.19
C HIS A 42 3.81 -6.41 -0.09
N GLU A 43 2.58 -6.93 -0.20
CA GLU A 43 1.69 -6.61 -1.33
C GLU A 43 1.34 -5.13 -1.41
N VAL A 44 1.13 -4.47 -0.26
CA VAL A 44 0.79 -3.04 -0.22
C VAL A 44 1.98 -2.18 -0.59
N MET A 45 3.19 -2.53 -0.15
CA MET A 45 4.41 -1.85 -0.59
C MET A 45 4.60 -2.00 -2.10
N LEU A 46 4.48 -3.21 -2.65
CA LEU A 46 4.58 -3.45 -4.09
C LEU A 46 3.53 -2.63 -4.88
N LYS A 47 2.27 -2.63 -4.43
CA LYS A 47 1.20 -1.83 -5.05
C LYS A 47 1.47 -0.33 -4.94
N SER A 48 2.11 0.11 -3.87
CA SER A 48 2.49 1.50 -3.65
C SER A 48 3.63 1.89 -4.60
N ASP A 49 4.70 1.11 -4.65
CA ASP A 49 5.84 1.32 -5.57
C ASP A 49 5.39 1.34 -7.02
N SER A 50 4.57 0.37 -7.44
CA SER A 50 4.09 0.30 -8.82
C SER A 50 3.10 1.41 -9.21
N LYS A 51 2.55 2.18 -8.27
CA LYS A 51 1.57 3.24 -8.55
C LYS A 51 2.05 4.66 -8.27
N LEU A 52 3.00 4.85 -7.36
CA LEU A 52 3.40 6.18 -6.89
C LEU A 52 4.51 6.83 -7.70
N ASP A 53 5.31 6.05 -8.42
CA ASP A 53 6.31 6.57 -9.38
C ASP A 53 5.76 6.68 -10.81
N MET A 54 4.42 6.62 -11.00
CA MET A 54 3.85 6.95 -12.30
C MET A 54 3.96 8.44 -12.57
N THR A 55 4.83 8.78 -13.52
CA THR A 55 4.87 10.11 -14.13
C THR A 55 3.54 10.39 -14.84
N PHE A 56 3.19 11.67 -15.02
CA PHE A 56 2.00 12.06 -15.76
C PHE A 56 1.95 11.46 -17.18
N ALA A 57 3.11 11.20 -17.79
CA ALA A 57 3.22 10.51 -19.06
C ALA A 57 2.70 9.07 -18.99
N SER A 58 3.12 8.29 -17.99
CA SER A 58 2.62 6.91 -17.80
C SER A 58 1.13 6.87 -17.47
N PHE A 59 0.60 7.87 -16.75
CA PHE A 59 -0.85 7.98 -16.53
C PHE A 59 -1.60 8.27 -17.85
N PHE A 60 -1.06 9.14 -18.70
CA PHE A 60 -1.65 9.46 -20.01
C PHE A 60 -1.67 8.25 -20.93
N GLU A 61 -0.60 7.46 -20.97
CA GLU A 61 -0.52 6.21 -21.74
C GLU A 61 -1.58 5.21 -21.30
N ILE A 62 -1.74 4.99 -19.99
CA ILE A 62 -2.77 4.09 -19.45
C ILE A 62 -4.19 4.61 -19.76
N TYR A 63 -4.40 5.92 -19.65
CA TYR A 63 -5.69 6.53 -19.99
C TYR A 63 -6.02 6.40 -21.49
N GLU A 64 -5.03 6.50 -22.37
CA GLU A 64 -5.22 6.35 -23.82
C GLU A 64 -5.49 4.89 -24.21
N GLU A 65 -4.81 3.92 -23.57
CA GLU A 65 -5.10 2.49 -23.73
C GLU A 65 -6.51 2.11 -23.25
N ASP A 66 -6.95 2.64 -22.11
CA ASP A 66 -8.27 2.33 -21.52
C ASP A 66 -9.44 3.00 -22.26
N LYS A 67 -9.14 3.96 -23.16
CA LYS A 67 -10.14 4.69 -23.96
C LYS A 67 -10.42 4.05 -25.32
N LYS A 68 -9.74 2.95 -25.66
CA LYS A 68 -9.95 2.15 -26.87
C LYS A 68 -10.92 1.00 -26.63
#